data_AF-X5DW46-F1
#
_entry.id   AF-X5DW46-F1
#
_cell.length_a   1.000
_cell.length_b   1.000
_cell.length_c   1.000
_cell.angle_alpha   90.00
_cell.angle_beta   90.00
_cell.angle_gamma   90.00
#
_symmetry.space_group_name_H-M   'P 1'
#
loop_
_entity.id
_entity.type
_entity.pdbx_description
1 polymer ?
#
loop_
_entity_poly.entity_id
_entity_poly.type
_entity_poly.pdbx_seq_one_letter_code
_entity_poly.pdbx_strand_id
1 'polypeptide(L)'
;MNKLYLIGLLLLFAWSCKTNYPDIPKQYHSLLDSALIKAGANAPELEKALAESAKNQKEGMAFLISYMPERDLTTLNADFLLENVDYAYKAREKFSWCAHLPDSVFFNEVLPYANISEDRDAWRKDFYERFAAYTDNSDNVIEAIMSIARNIKDEVNVEYNTKRSKVDISPLQAMKEHMATCTGLSILLTDAYRAVGIPSRLAGTAMWTNYKGNHTWSEVWIDGEWQFIEYYPDTLNQSWFVADAGKADPDNMLHWIYAASYKPTGLPYYAAVDAPYIMQVVDTNKLPEQMRPRFEEMKNEATNAEPYIWGHNVTQRYIDIYQESIKNSKLNEDEMMANIVVFADENTAVSESRLSCRVDVFEGDKNINFGYSPRKTDDMNQFLQLKLKKESNYRFVVSNPEKQIKQEFTLATENKPTQDIQLILTNQLNN
;
A
#
# COMPACT_ATOMS: atom_id res chain seq x y z
N MET A 1 -62.83 45.65 -40.18
CA MET A 1 -61.76 44.86 -40.82
C MET A 1 -60.43 45.19 -40.14
N ASN A 2 -59.65 44.14 -39.88
CA ASN A 2 -58.23 44.10 -39.47
C ASN A 2 -57.94 43.88 -37.98
N LYS A 3 -57.92 42.58 -37.65
CA LYS A 3 -57.08 41.95 -36.62
C LYS A 3 -55.62 42.29 -36.91
N LEU A 4 -54.90 42.90 -35.97
CA LEU A 4 -53.45 42.74 -35.89
C LEU A 4 -53.09 42.24 -34.50
N TYR A 5 -52.61 41.00 -34.50
CA TYR A 5 -51.96 40.32 -33.40
C TYR A 5 -50.64 41.02 -33.09
N LEU A 6 -50.42 41.41 -31.84
CA LEU A 6 -49.08 41.68 -31.32
C LEU A 6 -48.77 40.61 -30.28
N ILE A 7 -48.41 39.42 -30.76
CA ILE A 7 -47.77 38.39 -29.94
C ILE A 7 -46.29 38.79 -29.88
N GLY A 8 -45.89 39.44 -28.78
CA GLY A 8 -44.48 39.59 -28.44
C GLY A 8 -43.91 38.23 -28.08
N LEU A 9 -43.14 37.63 -29.00
CA LEU A 9 -42.31 36.46 -28.71
C LEU A 9 -41.29 36.84 -27.63
N LEU A 10 -41.52 36.40 -26.40
CA LEU A 10 -40.48 36.22 -25.40
C LEU A 10 -39.63 35.03 -25.85
N LEU A 11 -38.64 35.29 -26.71
CA LEU A 11 -37.52 34.38 -26.96
C LEU A 11 -36.67 34.34 -25.69
N LEU A 12 -37.05 33.48 -24.76
CA LEU A 12 -36.16 32.99 -23.71
C LEU A 12 -35.00 32.26 -24.41
N PHE A 13 -33.90 32.96 -24.61
CA PHE A 13 -32.60 32.35 -24.87
C PHE A 13 -32.23 31.51 -23.65
N ALA A 14 -32.65 30.25 -23.64
CA ALA A 14 -32.02 29.23 -22.84
C ALA A 14 -30.62 28.99 -23.45
N TRP A 15 -29.66 29.82 -23.09
CA TRP A 15 -28.26 29.44 -23.14
C TRP A 15 -28.08 28.32 -22.12
N SER A 16 -28.42 27.10 -22.54
CA SER A 16 -27.92 25.88 -21.92
C SER A 16 -26.41 26.04 -21.85
N CYS A 17 -25.86 26.15 -20.64
CA CYS A 17 -24.43 25.97 -20.41
C CYS A 17 -24.03 24.62 -21.00
N LYS A 18 -23.57 24.59 -22.25
CA LYS A 18 -22.98 23.40 -22.83
C LYS A 18 -21.70 23.16 -22.04
N THR A 19 -21.72 22.13 -21.19
CA THR A 19 -20.52 21.61 -20.56
C THR A 19 -19.58 21.11 -21.66
N ASN A 20 -18.27 21.38 -21.52
CA ASN A 20 -17.24 20.80 -22.39
C ASN A 20 -17.14 19.27 -22.23
N TYR A 21 -17.74 18.74 -21.16
CA TYR A 21 -17.72 17.34 -20.79
C TYR A 21 -19.15 16.79 -20.65
N PRO A 22 -19.79 16.37 -21.75
CA PRO A 22 -21.12 15.74 -21.69
C PRO A 22 -21.04 14.39 -20.96
N ASP A 23 -22.07 14.09 -20.15
CA ASP A 23 -22.20 12.84 -19.38
C ASP A 23 -21.07 12.56 -18.37
N ILE A 24 -20.20 13.54 -18.08
CA ILE A 24 -19.14 13.44 -17.08
C ILE A 24 -19.54 14.23 -15.83
N PRO A 25 -19.43 13.66 -14.62
CA PRO A 25 -19.73 14.37 -13.38
C PRO A 25 -18.91 15.64 -13.19
N LYS A 26 -19.56 16.70 -12.68
CA LYS A 26 -18.93 18.03 -12.49
C LYS A 26 -17.66 18.03 -11.65
N GLN A 27 -17.53 17.07 -10.73
CA GLN A 27 -16.34 16.94 -9.88
C GLN A 27 -15.04 16.71 -10.66
N TYR A 28 -15.13 16.21 -11.90
CA TYR A 28 -13.96 15.99 -12.74
C TYR A 28 -13.63 17.16 -13.66
N HIS A 29 -14.54 18.11 -13.89
CA HIS A 29 -14.38 19.11 -14.97
C HIS A 29 -13.10 19.94 -14.81
N SER A 30 -12.85 20.50 -13.62
CA SER A 30 -11.63 21.28 -13.36
C SER A 30 -10.36 20.43 -13.35
N LEU A 31 -10.48 19.15 -12.96
CA LEU A 31 -9.35 18.21 -12.98
C LEU A 31 -8.97 17.87 -14.42
N LEU A 32 -9.96 17.64 -15.28
CA LEU A 32 -9.78 17.40 -16.71
C LEU A 32 -9.21 18.64 -17.41
N ASP A 33 -9.71 19.85 -17.11
CA ASP A 33 -9.14 21.09 -17.64
C ASP A 33 -7.64 21.17 -17.31
N SER A 34 -7.26 20.89 -16.05
CA SER A 34 -5.85 20.85 -15.65
C SER A 34 -5.06 19.74 -16.33
N ALA A 35 -5.64 18.56 -16.50
CA ALA A 35 -4.99 17.41 -17.13
C ALA A 35 -4.71 17.68 -18.62
N LEU A 36 -5.67 18.26 -19.34
CA LEU A 36 -5.52 18.61 -20.75
C LEU A 36 -4.47 19.71 -20.97
N ILE A 37 -4.40 20.69 -20.07
CA ILE A 37 -3.32 21.69 -20.10
C ILE A 37 -1.95 21.03 -19.95
N LYS A 38 -1.80 20.11 -19.00
CA LYS A 38 -0.54 19.37 -18.76
C LYS A 38 -0.19 18.42 -19.91
N ALA A 39 -1.19 17.81 -20.55
CA ALA A 39 -0.98 16.93 -21.69
C ALA A 39 -0.35 17.63 -22.90
N GLY A 40 -0.51 18.95 -23.03
CA GLY A 40 0.11 19.75 -24.08
C GLY A 40 -0.27 19.23 -25.48
N ALA A 41 0.72 18.85 -26.27
CA ALA A 41 0.49 18.33 -27.62
C ALA A 41 -0.31 17.02 -27.66
N ASN A 42 -0.37 16.27 -26.55
CA ASN A 42 -1.11 15.02 -26.44
C ASN A 42 -2.59 15.20 -26.03
N ALA A 43 -3.03 16.43 -25.74
CA ALA A 43 -4.42 16.71 -25.35
C ALA A 43 -5.48 16.12 -26.32
N PRO A 44 -5.29 16.15 -27.67
CA PRO A 44 -6.27 15.56 -28.59
C PRO A 44 -6.51 14.06 -28.39
N GLU A 45 -5.51 13.29 -27.95
CA GLU A 45 -5.68 11.86 -27.63
C GLU A 45 -6.56 11.66 -26.39
N LEU A 46 -6.36 12.48 -25.36
CA LEU A 46 -7.17 12.43 -24.14
C LEU A 46 -8.61 12.89 -24.38
N GLU A 47 -8.80 13.91 -25.22
CA GLU A 47 -10.12 14.37 -25.67
C GLU A 47 -10.84 13.29 -26.48
N LYS A 48 -10.13 12.61 -27.40
CA LYS A 48 -10.65 11.47 -28.14
C LYS A 48 -11.10 10.35 -27.19
N ALA A 49 -10.27 9.99 -26.20
CA ALA A 49 -10.61 8.98 -25.21
C ALA A 49 -11.89 9.34 -24.42
N LEU A 50 -12.02 10.59 -23.96
CA LEU A 50 -13.22 11.08 -23.28
C LEU A 50 -14.46 11.06 -24.17
N ALA A 51 -14.31 11.45 -25.45
CA ALA A 51 -15.40 11.51 -26.41
C ALA A 51 -15.93 10.12 -26.78
N GLU A 52 -15.02 9.20 -27.14
CA GLU A 52 -15.32 7.87 -27.67
C GLU A 52 -15.66 6.83 -26.59
N SER A 53 -15.31 7.09 -25.32
CA SER A 53 -15.73 6.23 -24.20
C SER A 53 -17.24 6.03 -24.17
N ALA A 54 -17.67 4.78 -23.97
CA ALA A 54 -19.08 4.44 -23.83
C ALA A 54 -19.74 5.22 -22.68
N LYS A 55 -21.04 5.49 -22.77
CA LYS A 55 -21.73 6.38 -21.82
C LYS A 55 -21.56 5.94 -20.35
N ASN A 56 -21.66 4.64 -20.08
CA ASN A 56 -21.46 4.07 -18.74
C ASN A 56 -19.99 4.05 -18.28
N GLN A 57 -19.04 4.29 -19.19
CA GLN A 57 -17.59 4.28 -18.94
C GLN A 57 -16.97 5.68 -18.81
N LYS A 58 -17.70 6.74 -19.22
CA LYS A 58 -17.19 8.12 -19.23
C LYS A 58 -16.70 8.61 -17.88
N GLU A 59 -17.34 8.22 -16.78
CA GLU A 59 -16.87 8.57 -15.44
C GLU A 59 -15.53 7.89 -15.10
N GLY A 60 -15.37 6.61 -15.44
CA GLY A 60 -14.11 5.90 -15.26
C GLY A 60 -12.98 6.49 -16.10
N MET A 61 -13.25 6.81 -17.37
CA MET A 61 -12.27 7.49 -18.23
C MET A 61 -11.87 8.86 -17.66
N ALA A 62 -12.85 9.64 -17.20
CA ALA A 62 -12.60 10.93 -16.56
C ALA A 62 -11.76 10.78 -15.29
N PHE A 63 -12.02 9.75 -14.47
CA PHE A 63 -11.22 9.44 -13.28
C PHE A 63 -9.77 9.15 -13.64
N LEU A 64 -9.50 8.28 -14.64
CA LEU A 64 -8.14 7.97 -15.07
C LEU A 64 -7.41 9.25 -15.52
N ILE A 65 -8.00 10.01 -16.44
CA ILE A 65 -7.37 11.24 -16.96
C ILE A 65 -7.15 12.29 -15.88
N SER A 66 -8.05 12.40 -14.91
CA SER A 66 -7.94 13.37 -13.83
C SER A 66 -6.77 13.11 -12.89
N TYR A 67 -6.33 11.85 -12.75
CA TYR A 67 -5.36 11.45 -11.71
C TYR A 67 -4.11 10.74 -12.23
N MET A 68 -4.02 10.45 -13.53
CA MET A 68 -2.81 9.88 -14.12
C MET A 68 -1.61 10.84 -13.99
N PRO A 69 -0.38 10.32 -13.87
CA PRO A 69 0.81 11.15 -13.78
C PRO A 69 1.08 11.90 -15.09
N GLU A 70 1.84 13.00 -15.02
CA GLU A 70 2.11 13.86 -16.17
C GLU A 70 2.82 13.13 -17.33
N ARG A 71 3.69 12.17 -17.01
CA ARG A 71 4.29 11.26 -18.00
C ARG A 71 3.23 10.59 -18.87
N ASP A 72 2.16 10.12 -18.25
CA ASP A 72 1.10 9.40 -18.94
C ASP A 72 0.18 10.38 -19.71
N LEU A 73 -0.11 11.56 -19.14
CA LEU A 73 -0.87 12.62 -19.82
C LEU A 73 -0.23 13.04 -21.15
N THR A 74 1.10 13.05 -21.20
CA THR A 74 1.87 13.53 -22.35
C THR A 74 2.22 12.45 -23.37
N THR A 75 1.96 11.16 -23.08
CA THR A 75 2.42 10.05 -23.92
C THR A 75 1.38 8.97 -24.24
N LEU A 76 0.37 8.76 -23.40
CA LEU A 76 -0.65 7.73 -23.66
C LEU A 76 -1.63 8.17 -24.74
N ASN A 77 -1.94 7.26 -25.65
CA ASN A 77 -2.90 7.47 -26.72
C ASN A 77 -4.31 7.01 -26.31
N ALA A 78 -5.31 7.44 -27.08
CA ALA A 78 -6.72 7.14 -26.83
C ALA A 78 -7.01 5.64 -26.87
N ASP A 79 -6.45 4.92 -27.84
CA ASP A 79 -6.74 3.50 -28.08
C ASP A 79 -6.30 2.63 -26.89
N PHE A 80 -5.15 2.94 -26.29
CA PHE A 80 -4.66 2.31 -25.05
C PHE A 80 -5.65 2.51 -23.89
N LEU A 81 -6.09 3.76 -23.67
CA LEU A 81 -7.00 4.09 -22.57
C LEU A 81 -8.37 3.44 -22.78
N LEU A 82 -8.89 3.49 -24.01
CA LEU A 82 -10.17 2.91 -24.38
C LEU A 82 -10.18 1.40 -24.20
N GLU A 83 -9.13 0.67 -24.64
CA GLU A 83 -9.04 -0.77 -24.42
C GLU A 83 -8.96 -1.11 -22.92
N ASN A 84 -8.16 -0.37 -22.14
CA ASN A 84 -8.08 -0.57 -20.70
C ASN A 84 -9.45 -0.39 -20.00
N VAL A 85 -10.15 0.71 -20.30
CA VAL A 85 -11.46 0.99 -19.70
C VAL A 85 -12.48 -0.05 -20.15
N ASP A 86 -12.51 -0.42 -21.43
CA ASP A 86 -13.44 -1.44 -21.95
C ASP A 86 -13.28 -2.78 -21.22
N TYR A 87 -12.06 -3.28 -21.07
CA TYR A 87 -11.83 -4.55 -20.35
C TYR A 87 -12.08 -4.47 -18.85
N ALA A 88 -11.80 -3.33 -18.20
CA ALA A 88 -12.14 -3.15 -16.79
C ALA A 88 -13.67 -3.21 -16.56
N TYR A 89 -14.46 -2.63 -17.46
CA TYR A 89 -15.92 -2.68 -17.38
C TYR A 89 -16.49 -4.02 -17.83
N LYS A 90 -15.87 -4.73 -18.79
CA LYS A 90 -16.19 -6.13 -19.09
C LYS A 90 -16.04 -7.02 -17.85
N ALA A 91 -14.95 -6.86 -17.10
CA ALA A 91 -14.77 -7.55 -15.83
C ALA A 91 -15.84 -7.16 -14.79
N ARG A 92 -16.18 -5.86 -14.72
CA ARG A 92 -17.25 -5.36 -13.84
C ARG A 92 -18.62 -5.94 -14.15
N GLU A 93 -18.94 -6.14 -15.43
CA GLU A 93 -20.20 -6.72 -15.87
C GLU A 93 -20.24 -8.25 -15.70
N LYS A 94 -19.11 -8.93 -15.96
CA LYS A 94 -19.04 -10.40 -15.90
C LYS A 94 -18.99 -10.93 -14.48
N PHE A 95 -18.17 -10.34 -13.61
CA PHE A 95 -17.83 -10.93 -12.31
C PHE A 95 -18.65 -10.31 -11.18
N SER A 96 -19.38 -11.14 -10.44
CA SER A 96 -20.28 -10.68 -9.38
C SER A 96 -19.57 -9.89 -8.29
N TRP A 97 -18.37 -10.29 -7.87
CA TRP A 97 -17.58 -9.53 -6.88
C TRP A 97 -17.23 -8.12 -7.37
N CYS A 98 -16.98 -7.94 -8.66
CA CYS A 98 -16.66 -6.64 -9.24
C CYS A 98 -17.92 -5.77 -9.41
N ALA A 99 -19.03 -6.38 -9.84
CA ALA A 99 -20.31 -5.71 -10.01
C ALA A 99 -20.83 -5.05 -8.72
N HIS A 100 -20.55 -5.66 -7.56
CA HIS A 100 -20.98 -5.15 -6.25
C HIS A 100 -20.03 -4.11 -5.63
N LEU A 101 -18.88 -3.82 -6.25
CA LEU A 101 -17.95 -2.84 -5.72
C LEU A 101 -18.55 -1.43 -5.73
N PRO A 102 -18.32 -0.63 -4.66
CA PRO A 102 -18.50 0.81 -4.74
C PRO A 102 -17.64 1.40 -5.87
N ASP A 103 -18.17 2.40 -6.59
CA ASP A 103 -17.44 3.05 -7.69
C ASP A 103 -16.07 3.57 -7.25
N SER A 104 -15.95 4.08 -6.03
CA SER A 104 -14.67 4.55 -5.48
C SER A 104 -13.61 3.46 -5.39
N VAL A 105 -14.00 2.22 -5.06
CA VAL A 105 -13.09 1.06 -4.99
C VAL A 105 -12.76 0.59 -6.40
N PHE A 106 -13.77 0.45 -7.25
CA PHE A 106 -13.57 0.04 -8.65
C PHE A 106 -12.62 1.00 -9.39
N PHE A 107 -12.83 2.32 -9.27
CA PHE A 107 -12.00 3.32 -9.94
C PHE A 107 -10.56 3.35 -9.42
N ASN A 108 -10.32 3.16 -8.12
CA ASN A 108 -8.97 3.27 -7.57
C ASN A 108 -8.18 1.95 -7.59
N GLU A 109 -8.87 0.81 -7.51
CA GLU A 109 -8.23 -0.48 -7.20
C GLU A 109 -8.42 -1.55 -8.30
N VAL A 110 -9.28 -1.30 -9.30
CA VAL A 110 -9.51 -2.21 -10.44
C VAL A 110 -9.16 -1.54 -11.76
N LEU A 111 -9.70 -0.35 -12.00
CA LEU A 111 -9.61 0.38 -13.26
C LEU A 111 -8.19 0.80 -13.71
N PRO A 112 -7.24 1.15 -12.80
CA PRO A 112 -5.93 1.64 -13.21
C PRO A 112 -5.14 0.65 -14.07
N TYR A 113 -4.47 1.15 -15.11
CA TYR A 113 -3.63 0.38 -16.03
C TYR A 113 -2.19 0.16 -15.53
N ALA A 114 -1.85 0.71 -14.37
CA ALA A 114 -0.52 0.61 -13.76
C ALA A 114 -0.62 0.71 -12.23
N ASN A 115 0.45 0.32 -11.56
CA ASN A 115 0.58 0.23 -10.11
C ASN A 115 1.53 1.29 -9.55
N ILE A 116 2.70 1.45 -10.17
CA ILE A 116 3.77 2.37 -9.78
C ILE A 116 4.44 2.93 -11.06
N SER A 117 5.77 3.11 -11.04
CA SER A 117 6.61 3.68 -12.09
C SER A 117 6.93 2.75 -13.26
N GLU A 118 6.38 1.52 -13.29
CA GLU A 118 6.65 0.54 -14.35
C GLU A 118 6.32 1.09 -15.75
N ASP A 119 6.96 0.53 -16.77
CA ASP A 119 6.65 0.88 -18.15
C ASP A 119 5.21 0.47 -18.49
N ARG A 120 4.55 1.24 -19.37
CA ARG A 120 3.13 1.06 -19.66
C ARG A 120 2.94 -0.06 -20.68
N ASP A 121 2.37 -1.18 -20.21
CA ASP A 121 1.99 -2.32 -21.04
C ASP A 121 0.47 -2.37 -21.26
N ALA A 122 0.05 -2.78 -22.46
CA ALA A 122 -1.35 -3.09 -22.76
C ALA A 122 -1.71 -4.51 -22.26
N TRP A 123 -1.47 -4.78 -20.97
CA TRP A 123 -1.59 -6.11 -20.36
C TRP A 123 -3.04 -6.55 -20.17
N ARG A 124 -3.97 -5.60 -19.95
CA ARG A 124 -5.31 -5.91 -19.41
C ARG A 124 -6.11 -6.89 -20.25
N LYS A 125 -6.08 -6.75 -21.57
CA LYS A 125 -6.80 -7.67 -22.45
C LYS A 125 -6.24 -9.09 -22.39
N ASP A 126 -4.93 -9.25 -22.56
CA ASP A 126 -4.26 -10.55 -22.47
C ASP A 126 -4.49 -11.19 -21.10
N PHE A 127 -4.35 -10.42 -20.02
CA PHE A 127 -4.56 -10.92 -18.66
C PHE A 127 -6.02 -11.25 -18.38
N TYR A 128 -6.99 -10.50 -18.92
CA TYR A 128 -8.40 -10.85 -18.79
C TYR A 128 -8.66 -12.22 -19.44
N GLU A 129 -8.14 -12.44 -20.64
CA GLU A 129 -8.32 -13.69 -21.38
C GLU A 129 -7.69 -14.89 -20.66
N ARG A 130 -6.46 -14.72 -20.12
CA ARG A 130 -5.78 -15.75 -19.33
C ARG A 130 -6.47 -16.05 -18.01
N PHE A 131 -6.69 -15.01 -17.21
CA PHE A 131 -7.07 -15.18 -15.81
C PHE A 131 -8.56 -15.41 -15.60
N ALA A 132 -9.42 -14.99 -16.54
CA ALA A 132 -10.84 -15.33 -16.47
C ALA A 132 -11.07 -16.85 -16.38
N ALA A 133 -10.27 -17.65 -17.09
CA ALA A 133 -10.36 -19.12 -17.08
C ALA A 133 -10.12 -19.73 -15.69
N TYR A 134 -9.29 -19.09 -14.84
CA TYR A 134 -9.04 -19.52 -13.47
C TYR A 134 -10.16 -19.15 -12.49
N THR A 135 -11.14 -18.34 -12.93
CA THR A 135 -12.22 -17.83 -12.08
C THR A 135 -13.61 -18.34 -12.45
N ASP A 136 -13.78 -18.90 -13.66
CA ASP A 136 -15.10 -19.31 -14.18
C ASP A 136 -15.79 -20.39 -13.31
N ASN A 137 -15.04 -21.14 -12.50
CA ASN A 137 -15.55 -22.17 -11.59
C ASN A 137 -15.43 -21.79 -10.10
N SER A 138 -15.12 -20.54 -9.77
CA SER A 138 -14.98 -20.11 -8.37
C SER A 138 -16.34 -19.75 -7.77
N ASP A 139 -16.65 -20.32 -6.60
CA ASP A 139 -17.92 -20.06 -5.91
C ASP A 139 -17.93 -18.66 -5.26
N ASN A 140 -16.76 -18.11 -4.96
CA ASN A 140 -16.57 -16.82 -4.32
C ASN A 140 -15.23 -16.16 -4.70
N VAL A 141 -15.06 -14.90 -4.30
CA VAL A 141 -13.87 -14.10 -4.63
C VAL A 141 -12.58 -14.67 -4.03
N ILE A 142 -12.64 -15.31 -2.85
CA ILE A 142 -11.46 -15.89 -2.20
C ILE A 142 -10.93 -17.08 -3.01
N GLU A 143 -11.81 -17.93 -3.50
CA GLU A 143 -11.43 -19.03 -4.40
C GLU A 143 -10.82 -18.52 -5.69
N ALA A 144 -11.39 -17.47 -6.29
CA ALA A 144 -10.85 -16.83 -7.49
C ALA A 144 -9.43 -16.26 -7.23
N ILE A 145 -9.25 -15.55 -6.11
CA ILE A 145 -7.95 -15.00 -5.67
C ILE A 145 -6.91 -16.10 -5.54
N MET A 146 -7.24 -17.18 -4.82
CA MET A 146 -6.30 -18.28 -4.59
C MET A 146 -6.06 -19.11 -5.84
N SER A 147 -7.05 -19.27 -6.72
CA SER A 147 -6.92 -19.96 -8.00
C SER A 147 -5.92 -19.23 -8.90
N ILE A 148 -6.05 -17.91 -9.07
CA ILE A 148 -5.11 -17.10 -9.84
C ILE A 148 -3.71 -17.20 -9.23
N ALA A 149 -3.57 -16.96 -7.92
CA ALA A 149 -2.27 -16.90 -7.28
C ALA A 149 -1.49 -18.23 -7.34
N ARG A 150 -2.18 -19.36 -7.34
CA ARG A 150 -1.56 -20.69 -7.46
C ARG A 150 -1.12 -21.03 -8.88
N ASN A 151 -1.76 -20.45 -9.90
CA ASN A 151 -1.50 -20.78 -11.31
C ASN A 151 -0.69 -19.71 -12.05
N ILE A 152 -0.61 -18.48 -11.54
CA ILE A 152 0.01 -17.34 -12.23
C ILE A 152 1.45 -17.62 -12.66
N LYS A 153 2.25 -18.29 -11.81
CA LYS A 153 3.64 -18.61 -12.11
C LYS A 153 3.79 -19.39 -13.41
N ASP A 154 2.95 -20.42 -13.58
CA ASP A 154 2.99 -21.30 -14.74
C ASP A 154 2.31 -20.65 -15.96
N GLU A 155 1.24 -19.88 -15.74
CA GLU A 155 0.51 -19.16 -16.80
C GLU A 155 1.39 -18.09 -17.49
N VAL A 156 2.16 -17.33 -16.71
CA VAL A 156 3.00 -16.24 -17.23
C VAL A 156 4.48 -16.64 -17.40
N ASN A 157 4.87 -17.80 -16.87
CA ASN A 157 6.25 -18.31 -16.86
C ASN A 157 7.28 -17.29 -16.33
N VAL A 158 7.02 -16.73 -15.13
CA VAL A 158 7.89 -15.76 -14.47
C VAL A 158 8.25 -16.22 -13.06
N GLU A 159 9.55 -16.21 -12.75
CA GLU A 159 10.10 -16.56 -11.44
C GLU A 159 10.84 -15.39 -10.77
N TYR A 160 10.99 -15.46 -9.44
CA TYR A 160 11.80 -14.49 -8.71
C TYR A 160 13.27 -14.56 -9.13
N ASN A 161 13.83 -13.43 -9.56
CA ASN A 161 15.25 -13.29 -9.85
C ASN A 161 15.71 -11.82 -9.70
N THR A 162 16.93 -11.62 -9.21
CA THR A 162 17.56 -10.30 -9.08
C THR A 162 18.43 -9.90 -10.29
N LYS A 163 18.57 -10.77 -11.30
CA LYS A 163 19.34 -10.53 -12.54
C LYS A 163 18.54 -9.92 -13.72
N ARG A 164 17.27 -9.60 -13.48
CA ARG A 164 16.38 -8.80 -14.33
C ARG A 164 16.93 -7.43 -14.75
N SER A 165 16.39 -6.88 -15.84
CA SER A 165 16.77 -5.57 -16.37
C SER A 165 16.42 -4.38 -15.47
N LYS A 166 15.24 -4.40 -14.82
CA LYS A 166 14.71 -3.34 -13.97
C LYS A 166 13.94 -3.91 -12.78
N VAL A 167 13.86 -3.17 -11.66
CA VAL A 167 13.20 -3.66 -10.43
C VAL A 167 11.68 -3.72 -10.58
N ASP A 168 11.06 -2.64 -11.07
CA ASP A 168 9.65 -2.42 -11.42
C ASP A 168 9.42 -2.76 -12.89
N ILE A 169 9.88 -3.95 -13.26
CA ILE A 169 9.65 -4.48 -14.60
C ILE A 169 8.14 -4.62 -14.86
N SER A 170 7.69 -4.17 -16.02
CA SER A 170 6.28 -4.25 -16.42
C SER A 170 5.86 -5.71 -16.71
N PRO A 171 4.55 -6.03 -16.72
CA PRO A 171 4.07 -7.39 -16.91
C PRO A 171 4.64 -8.12 -18.13
N LEU A 172 4.59 -7.50 -19.31
CA LEU A 172 5.01 -8.14 -20.56
C LEU A 172 6.53 -8.24 -20.63
N GLN A 173 7.26 -7.28 -20.06
CA GLN A 173 8.71 -7.35 -19.97
C GLN A 173 9.15 -8.46 -19.00
N ALA A 174 8.45 -8.66 -17.88
CA ALA A 174 8.71 -9.75 -16.94
C ALA A 174 8.51 -11.11 -17.60
N MET A 175 7.40 -11.27 -18.35
CA MET A 175 7.11 -12.47 -19.15
C MET A 175 8.17 -12.73 -20.21
N LYS A 176 8.65 -11.68 -20.88
CA LYS A 176 9.72 -11.77 -21.87
C LYS A 176 11.06 -12.17 -21.27
N GLU A 177 11.36 -11.73 -20.05
CA GLU A 177 12.59 -12.08 -19.34
C GLU A 177 12.49 -13.39 -18.54
N HIS A 178 11.28 -13.94 -18.39
CA HIS A 178 10.96 -15.05 -17.48
C HIS A 178 11.38 -14.80 -16.03
N MET A 179 11.49 -13.53 -15.63
CA MET A 179 11.95 -13.18 -14.29
C MET A 179 11.52 -11.80 -13.80
N ALA A 180 11.36 -11.66 -12.48
CA ALA A 180 11.07 -10.39 -11.81
C ALA A 180 11.54 -10.37 -10.35
N THR A 181 11.56 -9.20 -9.71
CA THR A 181 11.75 -9.08 -8.24
C THR A 181 10.41 -9.18 -7.50
N CYS A 182 10.43 -9.07 -6.16
CA CYS A 182 9.21 -8.96 -5.37
C CYS A 182 8.28 -7.84 -5.87
N THR A 183 8.84 -6.70 -6.31
CA THR A 183 8.05 -5.63 -6.93
C THR A 183 7.40 -6.08 -8.25
N GLY A 184 8.18 -6.55 -9.23
CA GLY A 184 7.63 -6.96 -10.53
C GLY A 184 6.67 -8.15 -10.44
N LEU A 185 6.91 -9.10 -9.52
CA LEU A 185 5.98 -10.20 -9.23
C LEU A 185 4.67 -9.67 -8.61
N SER A 186 4.74 -8.66 -7.75
CA SER A 186 3.53 -8.03 -7.18
C SER A 186 2.73 -7.24 -8.21
N ILE A 187 3.42 -6.59 -9.17
CA ILE A 187 2.77 -5.95 -10.33
C ILE A 187 2.02 -7.00 -11.14
N LEU A 188 2.68 -8.09 -11.54
CA LEU A 188 2.05 -9.20 -12.26
C LEU A 188 0.79 -9.73 -11.55
N LEU A 189 0.91 -10.00 -10.25
CA LEU A 189 -0.19 -10.55 -9.46
C LEU A 189 -1.35 -9.57 -9.31
N THR A 190 -1.06 -8.30 -9.03
CA THR A 190 -2.09 -7.27 -8.93
C THR A 190 -2.78 -7.04 -10.26
N ASP A 191 -2.05 -7.03 -11.37
CA ASP A 191 -2.64 -6.88 -12.70
C ASP A 191 -3.51 -8.08 -13.08
N ALA A 192 -3.10 -9.30 -12.72
CA ALA A 192 -3.92 -10.50 -12.90
C ALA A 192 -5.25 -10.41 -12.14
N TYR A 193 -5.24 -9.92 -10.90
CA TYR A 193 -6.45 -9.67 -10.12
C TYR A 193 -7.33 -8.57 -10.73
N ARG A 194 -6.74 -7.44 -11.09
CA ARG A 194 -7.46 -6.31 -11.69
C ARG A 194 -8.08 -6.67 -13.03
N ALA A 195 -7.43 -7.56 -13.80
CA ALA A 195 -7.96 -8.05 -15.06
C ALA A 195 -9.31 -8.73 -14.90
N VAL A 196 -9.52 -9.49 -13.81
CA VAL A 196 -10.80 -10.17 -13.50
C VAL A 196 -11.66 -9.43 -12.47
N GLY A 197 -11.42 -8.13 -12.29
CA GLY A 197 -12.26 -7.29 -11.44
C GLY A 197 -12.08 -7.50 -9.93
N ILE A 198 -11.03 -8.17 -9.49
CA ILE A 198 -10.67 -8.24 -8.07
C ILE A 198 -9.91 -6.95 -7.72
N PRO A 199 -10.37 -6.14 -6.75
CA PRO A 199 -9.65 -4.92 -6.36
C PRO A 199 -8.34 -5.29 -5.68
N SER A 200 -7.24 -4.77 -6.23
CA SER A 200 -5.90 -5.09 -5.76
C SER A 200 -4.96 -3.89 -5.87
N ARG A 201 -3.96 -3.83 -5.01
CA ARG A 201 -2.89 -2.82 -5.02
C ARG A 201 -1.59 -3.38 -4.47
N LEU A 202 -0.49 -2.70 -4.76
CA LEU A 202 0.79 -3.00 -4.14
C LEU A 202 0.83 -2.49 -2.70
N ALA A 203 1.49 -3.25 -1.83
CA ALA A 203 2.00 -2.73 -0.57
C ALA A 203 3.45 -3.16 -0.35
N GLY A 204 4.19 -2.40 0.46
CA GLY A 204 5.58 -2.70 0.71
C GLY A 204 6.23 -1.81 1.76
N THR A 205 7.46 -2.14 2.12
CA THR A 205 8.36 -1.25 2.88
C THR A 205 9.62 -0.97 2.07
N ALA A 206 10.17 0.25 2.22
CA ALA A 206 11.44 0.61 1.62
C ALA A 206 12.64 -0.01 2.36
N MET A 207 12.51 -0.25 3.67
CA MET A 207 13.56 -0.83 4.49
C MET A 207 13.03 -1.35 5.82
N TRP A 208 13.22 -2.63 6.11
CA TRP A 208 12.94 -3.18 7.44
C TRP A 208 13.76 -2.50 8.56
N THR A 209 13.27 -2.53 9.80
CA THR A 209 14.01 -2.00 10.98
C THR A 209 15.29 -2.78 11.29
N ASN A 210 15.45 -3.97 10.73
CA ASN A 210 16.68 -4.78 10.79
C ASN A 210 17.66 -4.50 9.63
N TYR A 211 17.34 -3.56 8.74
CA TYR A 211 18.13 -3.15 7.57
C TYR A 211 18.46 -4.25 6.53
N LYS A 212 17.73 -5.37 6.53
CA LYS A 212 17.94 -6.46 5.57
C LYS A 212 17.51 -6.15 4.13
N GLY A 213 16.71 -5.09 3.93
CA GLY A 213 16.28 -4.65 2.60
C GLY A 213 14.83 -4.22 2.58
N ASN A 214 14.30 -4.06 1.35
CA ASN A 214 12.90 -3.77 1.08
C ASN A 214 12.10 -5.06 0.87
N HIS A 215 10.78 -4.92 0.75
CA HIS A 215 9.91 -5.97 0.22
C HIS A 215 8.63 -5.35 -0.33
N THR A 216 8.03 -5.98 -1.34
CA THR A 216 6.76 -5.57 -1.95
C THR A 216 5.92 -6.82 -2.17
N TRP A 217 4.61 -6.69 -1.92
CA TRP A 217 3.61 -7.74 -2.07
C TRP A 217 2.29 -7.13 -2.57
N SER A 218 1.26 -7.96 -2.78
CA SER A 218 -0.07 -7.51 -3.21
C SER A 218 -1.05 -7.48 -2.04
N GLU A 219 -2.00 -6.54 -2.08
CA GLU A 219 -3.17 -6.51 -1.21
C GLU A 219 -4.43 -6.62 -2.07
N VAL A 220 -5.40 -7.42 -1.62
CA VAL A 220 -6.72 -7.59 -2.23
C VAL A 220 -7.80 -7.09 -1.27
N TRP A 221 -8.83 -6.45 -1.81
CA TRP A 221 -9.96 -5.94 -1.02
C TRP A 221 -11.11 -6.95 -1.05
N ILE A 222 -11.49 -7.44 0.13
CA ILE A 222 -12.53 -8.45 0.32
C ILE A 222 -13.50 -7.92 1.38
N ASP A 223 -14.75 -7.72 1.00
CA ASP A 223 -15.85 -7.35 1.92
C ASP A 223 -15.58 -6.16 2.85
N GLY A 224 -14.82 -5.16 2.37
CA GLY A 224 -14.51 -3.95 3.14
C GLY A 224 -13.13 -3.95 3.79
N GLU A 225 -12.37 -5.04 3.68
CA GLU A 225 -11.09 -5.23 4.35
C GLU A 225 -9.96 -5.53 3.37
N TRP A 226 -8.77 -4.99 3.64
CA TRP A 226 -7.56 -5.30 2.88
C TRP A 226 -6.86 -6.53 3.47
N GLN A 227 -6.68 -7.57 2.64
CA GLN A 227 -5.86 -8.73 2.96
C GLN A 227 -4.63 -8.79 2.06
N PHE A 228 -3.47 -9.18 2.58
CA PHE A 228 -2.26 -9.31 1.78
C PHE A 228 -2.09 -10.72 1.22
N ILE A 229 -1.38 -10.82 0.10
CA ILE A 229 -1.00 -12.06 -0.55
C ILE A 229 0.35 -11.95 -1.25
N GLU A 230 1.12 -13.02 -1.20
CA GLU A 230 2.40 -13.17 -1.90
C GLU A 230 2.22 -13.80 -3.27
N TYR A 231 3.21 -13.62 -4.16
CA TYR A 231 3.26 -14.32 -5.45
C TYR A 231 3.40 -15.84 -5.32
N TYR A 232 3.97 -16.30 -4.19
CA TYR A 232 4.03 -17.72 -3.82
C TYR A 232 3.23 -17.94 -2.53
N PRO A 233 1.89 -17.95 -2.58
CA PRO A 233 1.09 -17.92 -1.37
C PRO A 233 0.77 -19.32 -0.84
N ASP A 234 0.82 -19.47 0.48
CA ASP A 234 0.10 -20.54 1.18
C ASP A 234 -1.39 -20.20 1.26
N THR A 235 -1.68 -19.02 1.82
CA THR A 235 -3.02 -18.45 2.02
C THR A 235 -2.93 -16.93 2.19
N LEU A 236 -4.09 -16.26 2.25
CA LEU A 236 -4.18 -14.83 2.56
C LEU A 236 -3.68 -14.52 3.97
N ASN A 237 -3.11 -13.32 4.14
CA ASN A 237 -2.60 -12.81 5.42
C ASN A 237 -1.55 -13.70 6.11
N GLN A 238 -0.83 -14.53 5.35
CA GLN A 238 0.28 -15.34 5.85
C GLN A 238 1.52 -15.15 4.98
N SER A 239 2.62 -14.71 5.59
CA SER A 239 3.93 -14.66 4.96
C SER A 239 5.04 -14.60 6.01
N TRP A 240 6.28 -14.87 5.58
CA TRP A 240 7.49 -14.80 6.41
C TRP A 240 7.75 -13.39 6.93
N PHE A 241 7.33 -12.34 6.20
CA PHE A 241 7.64 -10.95 6.53
C PHE A 241 6.78 -10.38 7.68
N VAL A 242 5.69 -11.05 8.07
CA VAL A 242 4.73 -10.53 9.07
C VAL A 242 5.43 -10.15 10.37
N ALA A 243 6.44 -10.92 10.79
CA ALA A 243 7.22 -10.63 11.99
C ALA A 243 8.10 -9.37 11.87
N ASP A 244 8.68 -9.12 10.68
CA ASP A 244 9.47 -7.91 10.43
C ASP A 244 8.55 -6.69 10.26
N ALA A 245 7.40 -6.86 9.60
CA ALA A 245 6.36 -5.84 9.45
C ALA A 245 5.74 -5.42 10.79
N GLY A 246 5.53 -6.38 11.70
CA GLY A 246 5.08 -6.11 13.07
C GLY A 246 6.06 -5.31 13.92
N LYS A 247 7.31 -5.20 13.46
CA LYS A 247 8.39 -4.45 14.09
C LYS A 247 8.75 -3.18 13.32
N ALA A 248 7.87 -2.74 12.42
CA ALA A 248 8.00 -1.45 11.77
C ALA A 248 7.98 -0.32 12.81
N ASP A 249 8.74 0.73 12.53
CA ASP A 249 8.79 1.92 13.38
C ASP A 249 7.73 2.92 12.90
N PRO A 250 6.63 3.16 13.64
CA PRO A 250 5.57 4.05 13.19
C PRO A 250 6.01 5.52 13.16
N ASP A 251 7.13 5.88 13.79
CA ASP A 251 7.64 7.25 13.83
C ASP A 251 8.76 7.50 12.79
N ASN A 252 9.19 6.44 12.07
CA ASN A 252 10.23 6.54 11.05
C ASN A 252 9.74 6.07 9.67
N MET A 253 9.56 7.04 8.77
CA MET A 253 9.08 6.86 7.40
C MET A 253 9.90 5.86 6.57
N LEU A 254 11.19 5.68 6.88
CA LEU A 254 12.02 4.66 6.22
C LEU A 254 11.51 3.23 6.46
N HIS A 255 10.88 3.00 7.61
CA HIS A 255 10.41 1.69 8.08
C HIS A 255 8.90 1.51 7.97
N TRP A 256 8.19 2.50 7.43
CA TRP A 256 6.76 2.39 7.19
C TRP A 256 6.45 1.35 6.12
N ILE A 257 5.20 0.91 6.17
CA ILE A 257 4.58 0.11 5.13
C ILE A 257 3.58 1.00 4.39
N TYR A 258 3.73 1.05 3.08
CA TYR A 258 2.95 1.87 2.17
C TYR A 258 2.06 0.95 1.34
N ALA A 259 0.85 1.39 1.05
CA ALA A 259 0.01 0.78 0.01
C ALA A 259 -0.24 1.78 -1.10
N ALA A 260 0.01 1.39 -2.36
CA ALA A 260 -0.09 2.26 -3.53
C ALA A 260 -1.54 2.74 -3.75
N SER A 261 -1.69 3.93 -4.33
CA SER A 261 -2.98 4.53 -4.66
C SER A 261 -2.87 5.34 -5.93
N TYR A 262 -3.82 5.14 -6.85
CA TYR A 262 -3.88 5.91 -8.09
C TYR A 262 -4.33 7.35 -7.82
N LYS A 263 -5.37 7.52 -7.00
CA LYS A 263 -5.85 8.84 -6.58
C LYS A 263 -4.87 9.49 -5.58
N PRO A 264 -4.62 10.80 -5.71
CA PRO A 264 -3.79 11.53 -4.76
C PRO A 264 -4.22 11.38 -3.30
N THR A 265 -3.26 11.01 -2.45
CA THR A 265 -3.43 10.88 -0.99
C THR A 265 -2.70 11.98 -0.21
N GLY A 266 -1.81 12.73 -0.87
CA GLY A 266 -0.87 13.65 -0.24
C GLY A 266 0.37 12.99 0.36
N LEU A 267 0.47 11.65 0.33
CA LEU A 267 1.64 10.88 0.75
C LEU A 267 2.18 10.11 -0.45
N PRO A 268 3.44 10.32 -0.83
CA PRO A 268 4.10 9.49 -1.84
C PRO A 268 4.24 8.02 -1.45
N TYR A 269 4.21 7.13 -2.43
CA TYR A 269 4.56 5.72 -2.24
C TYR A 269 6.07 5.53 -2.33
N TYR A 270 6.72 5.11 -1.23
CA TYR A 270 8.18 5.00 -1.18
C TYR A 270 8.73 3.56 -1.18
N ALA A 271 7.86 2.56 -1.15
CA ALA A 271 8.27 1.19 -0.85
C ALA A 271 8.94 0.44 -2.00
N ALA A 272 8.60 0.74 -3.26
CA ALA A 272 9.13 0.05 -4.43
C ALA A 272 9.64 1.05 -5.45
N VAL A 273 10.88 0.86 -5.94
CA VAL A 273 11.62 1.51 -7.06
C VAL A 273 11.66 3.03 -7.12
N ASP A 274 10.70 3.67 -6.47
CA ASP A 274 10.68 5.04 -5.98
C ASP A 274 11.39 5.15 -4.61
N ALA A 275 12.01 4.06 -4.12
CA ALA A 275 12.92 4.12 -2.97
C ALA A 275 14.14 5.04 -3.17
N PRO A 276 14.70 5.30 -4.37
CA PRO A 276 15.71 6.35 -4.53
C PRO A 276 15.21 7.70 -4.02
N TYR A 277 13.94 8.04 -4.23
CA TYR A 277 13.34 9.28 -3.71
C TYR A 277 13.23 9.28 -2.20
N ILE A 278 12.99 8.11 -1.56
CA ILE A 278 12.99 8.04 -0.10
C ILE A 278 14.33 8.52 0.46
N MET A 279 15.44 8.28 -0.25
CA MET A 279 16.77 8.68 0.20
C MET A 279 16.95 10.21 0.23
N GLN A 280 16.15 10.95 -0.54
CA GLN A 280 16.18 12.42 -0.49
C GLN A 280 15.48 12.98 0.75
N VAL A 281 14.50 12.24 1.30
CA VAL A 281 13.71 12.64 2.47
C VAL A 281 14.14 11.93 3.76
N VAL A 282 15.03 10.94 3.67
CA VAL A 282 15.65 10.27 4.82
C VAL A 282 16.72 11.16 5.44
N ASP A 283 16.62 11.37 6.76
CA ASP A 283 17.67 11.98 7.56
C ASP A 283 18.70 10.91 7.97
N THR A 284 19.85 10.93 7.31
CA THR A 284 20.94 9.97 7.55
C THR A 284 21.55 10.10 8.95
N ASN A 285 21.38 11.23 9.64
CA ASN A 285 21.86 11.39 11.02
C ASN A 285 21.08 10.53 12.00
N LYS A 286 19.80 10.25 11.70
CA LYS A 286 18.93 9.37 12.50
C LYS A 286 19.21 7.87 12.26
N LEU A 287 20.09 7.52 11.32
CA LEU A 287 20.46 6.14 11.07
C LEU A 287 21.59 5.66 12.01
N PRO A 288 21.64 4.36 12.33
CA PRO A 288 22.78 3.74 13.00
C PRO A 288 24.09 4.06 12.28
N GLU A 289 25.15 4.36 13.02
CA GLU A 289 26.44 4.82 12.48
C GLU A 289 26.99 3.91 11.37
N GLN A 290 26.89 2.60 11.56
CA GLN A 290 27.30 1.57 10.60
C GLN A 290 26.50 1.57 9.28
N MET A 291 25.27 2.12 9.28
CA MET A 291 24.42 2.19 8.09
C MET A 291 24.62 3.50 7.32
N ARG A 292 25.11 4.56 7.97
CA ARG A 292 25.23 5.89 7.37
C ARG A 292 26.00 5.91 6.04
N PRO A 293 27.19 5.28 5.90
CA PRO A 293 27.95 5.33 4.65
C PRO A 293 27.16 4.78 3.45
N ARG A 294 26.46 3.66 3.63
CA ARG A 294 25.63 3.04 2.59
C ARG A 294 24.49 3.95 2.15
N PHE A 295 23.82 4.60 3.10
CA PHE A 295 22.68 5.47 2.80
C PHE A 295 23.11 6.80 2.17
N GLU A 296 24.29 7.33 2.54
CA GLU A 296 24.85 8.50 1.86
C GLU A 296 25.22 8.19 0.40
N GLU A 297 25.78 7.01 0.12
CA GLU A 297 26.02 6.55 -1.25
C GLU A 297 24.71 6.47 -2.05
N MET A 298 23.69 5.79 -1.51
CA MET A 298 22.37 5.69 -2.14
C MET A 298 21.72 7.06 -2.37
N LYS A 299 21.92 8.02 -1.44
CA LYS A 299 21.41 9.39 -1.57
C LYS A 299 22.12 10.17 -2.67
N ASN A 300 23.43 9.98 -2.83
CA ASN A 300 24.19 10.62 -3.90
C ASN A 300 23.84 10.06 -5.30
N GLU A 301 23.38 8.81 -5.37
CA GLU A 301 22.93 8.16 -6.61
C GLU A 301 21.46 8.48 -6.96
N ALA A 302 20.66 9.00 -6.02
CA ALA A 302 19.24 9.28 -6.24
C ALA A 302 19.05 10.49 -7.16
N THR A 303 18.79 10.23 -8.45
CA THR A 303 18.76 11.25 -9.52
C THR A 303 17.41 11.94 -9.73
N ASN A 304 16.30 11.37 -9.26
CA ASN A 304 14.96 11.93 -9.44
C ASN A 304 14.36 12.36 -8.10
N ALA A 305 13.65 13.50 -8.07
CA ALA A 305 13.13 14.09 -6.84
C ALA A 305 11.59 14.09 -6.68
N GLU A 306 10.85 13.89 -7.75
CA GLU A 306 9.38 13.86 -7.75
C GLU A 306 8.83 12.43 -7.66
N PRO A 307 8.09 12.09 -6.60
CA PRO A 307 7.46 10.78 -6.48
C PRO A 307 6.45 10.53 -7.60
N TYR A 308 6.40 9.29 -8.08
CA TYR A 308 5.62 8.94 -9.27
C TYR A 308 4.14 8.69 -8.97
N ILE A 309 3.86 8.02 -7.85
CA ILE A 309 2.51 7.65 -7.43
C ILE A 309 2.31 7.88 -5.94
N TRP A 310 1.05 7.81 -5.53
CA TRP A 310 0.62 8.07 -4.17
C TRP A 310 0.52 6.78 -3.38
N GLY A 311 0.52 6.91 -2.06
CA GLY A 311 0.33 5.80 -1.16
C GLY A 311 -0.41 6.16 0.12
N HIS A 312 -0.82 5.14 0.85
CA HIS A 312 -1.34 5.22 2.20
C HIS A 312 -0.31 4.63 3.16
N ASN A 313 -0.08 5.28 4.30
CA ASN A 313 0.65 4.64 5.40
C ASN A 313 -0.28 3.60 6.04
N VAL A 314 0.03 2.32 5.83
CA VAL A 314 -0.72 1.17 6.37
C VAL A 314 0.09 0.44 7.44
N THR A 315 1.17 1.04 7.95
CA THR A 315 2.08 0.45 8.95
C THR A 315 1.33 -0.12 10.15
N GLN A 316 0.37 0.64 10.70
CA GLN A 316 -0.38 0.20 11.86
C GLN A 316 -1.13 -1.11 11.60
N ARG A 317 -1.76 -1.26 10.43
CA ARG A 317 -2.50 -2.49 10.10
C ARG A 317 -1.59 -3.72 10.12
N TYR A 318 -0.34 -3.60 9.67
CA TYR A 318 0.61 -4.71 9.72
C TYR A 318 1.16 -4.98 11.12
N ILE A 319 1.32 -3.94 11.94
CA ILE A 319 1.59 -4.09 13.38
C ILE A 319 0.46 -4.89 14.03
N ASP A 320 -0.79 -4.52 13.75
CA ASP A 320 -1.98 -5.17 14.30
C ASP A 320 -2.11 -6.63 13.85
N ILE A 321 -1.88 -6.91 12.55
CA ILE A 321 -1.86 -8.28 12.01
C ILE A 321 -0.81 -9.13 12.73
N TYR A 322 0.39 -8.60 12.94
CA TYR A 322 1.42 -9.34 13.66
C TYR A 322 1.02 -9.58 15.12
N GLN A 323 0.51 -8.57 15.81
CA GLN A 323 0.04 -8.69 17.19
C GLN A 323 -1.06 -9.74 17.33
N GLU A 324 -2.03 -9.76 16.40
CA GLU A 324 -3.08 -10.78 16.36
C GLU A 324 -2.50 -12.18 16.11
N SER A 325 -1.53 -12.29 15.20
CA SER A 325 -0.84 -13.56 14.93
C SER A 325 -0.11 -14.09 16.17
N ILE A 326 0.48 -13.20 16.98
CA ILE A 326 1.17 -13.55 18.23
C ILE A 326 0.17 -13.93 19.31
N LYS A 327 -0.91 -13.17 19.48
CA LYS A 327 -1.98 -13.45 20.46
C LYS A 327 -2.60 -14.83 20.27
N ASN A 328 -2.81 -15.23 19.03
CA ASN A 328 -3.40 -16.53 18.68
C ASN A 328 -2.38 -17.66 18.59
N SER A 329 -1.08 -17.37 18.73
CA SER A 329 -0.04 -18.37 18.60
C SER A 329 0.11 -19.23 19.86
N LYS A 330 0.27 -20.54 19.67
CA LYS A 330 0.47 -21.49 20.76
C LYS A 330 1.76 -21.19 21.52
N LEU A 331 1.69 -21.18 22.85
CA LEU A 331 2.86 -21.12 23.73
C LEU A 331 3.39 -22.53 23.97
N ASN A 332 4.72 -22.69 23.99
CA ASN A 332 5.35 -23.90 24.53
C ASN A 332 5.15 -23.97 26.06
N GLU A 333 5.33 -25.15 26.67
CA GLU A 333 5.11 -25.32 28.11
C GLU A 333 6.00 -24.40 28.96
N ASP A 334 7.22 -24.14 28.49
CA ASP A 334 8.20 -23.25 29.11
C ASP A 334 8.05 -21.77 28.70
N GLU A 335 7.06 -21.42 27.88
CA GLU A 335 6.85 -20.06 27.39
C GLU A 335 5.66 -19.36 28.07
N MET A 336 5.76 -18.03 28.10
CA MET A 336 4.73 -17.11 28.56
C MET A 336 4.62 -15.90 27.61
N MET A 337 3.45 -15.26 27.59
CA MET A 337 3.22 -14.03 26.83
C MET A 337 3.43 -12.78 27.68
N ALA A 338 4.46 -12.02 27.36
CA ALA A 338 4.83 -10.79 28.07
C ALA A 338 4.11 -9.60 27.45
N ASN A 339 3.27 -8.94 28.26
CA ASN A 339 2.49 -7.77 27.86
C ASN A 339 3.20 -6.51 28.36
N ILE A 340 3.97 -5.87 27.49
CA ILE A 340 4.89 -4.79 27.87
C ILE A 340 4.26 -3.44 27.54
N VAL A 341 4.34 -2.49 28.49
CA VAL A 341 4.01 -1.07 28.29
C VAL A 341 5.08 -0.20 28.92
N VAL A 342 5.53 0.81 28.18
CA VAL A 342 6.42 1.86 28.69
C VAL A 342 5.58 3.06 29.10
N PHE A 343 5.80 3.53 30.32
CA PHE A 343 5.18 4.74 30.85
C PHE A 343 6.23 5.83 31.09
N ALA A 344 5.88 7.07 30.77
CA ALA A 344 6.71 8.26 31.00
C ALA A 344 6.76 8.66 32.48
N ASP A 345 5.78 8.22 33.29
CA ASP A 345 5.65 8.54 34.71
C ASP A 345 4.88 7.44 35.46
N GLU A 346 4.77 7.58 36.78
CA GLU A 346 4.14 6.59 37.68
C GLU A 346 2.62 6.46 37.52
N ASN A 347 1.95 7.36 36.78
CA ASN A 347 0.49 7.33 36.60
C ASN A 347 0.08 6.35 35.50
N THR A 348 0.29 5.05 35.73
CA THR A 348 0.07 3.99 34.72
C THR A 348 -1.41 3.72 34.40
N ALA A 349 -2.33 4.39 35.08
CA ALA A 349 -3.78 4.23 34.90
C ALA A 349 -4.35 5.03 33.72
N VAL A 350 -3.59 5.98 33.15
CA VAL A 350 -4.05 6.85 32.06
C VAL A 350 -3.22 6.65 30.80
N SER A 351 -3.86 6.74 29.64
CA SER A 351 -3.19 6.56 28.37
C SER A 351 -2.16 7.66 28.08
N GLU A 352 -2.36 8.89 28.59
CA GLU A 352 -1.42 10.01 28.43
C GLU A 352 -0.04 9.75 29.01
N SER A 353 0.07 8.86 30.02
CA SER A 353 1.35 8.47 30.58
C SER A 353 2.07 7.42 29.74
N ARG A 354 1.43 6.81 28.73
CA ARG A 354 2.09 5.86 27.83
C ARG A 354 3.05 6.57 26.90
N LEU A 355 4.16 5.90 26.61
CA LEU A 355 5.14 6.38 25.68
C LEU A 355 5.53 5.31 24.65
N SER A 356 5.37 5.64 23.37
CA SER A 356 5.93 4.82 22.30
C SER A 356 7.46 4.90 22.37
N CYS A 357 8.06 3.78 22.74
CA CYS A 357 9.49 3.58 22.82
C CYS A 357 9.82 2.21 22.24
N ARG A 358 10.99 2.12 21.61
CA ARG A 358 11.57 0.83 21.26
C ARG A 358 11.97 0.12 22.55
N VAL A 359 11.59 -1.14 22.68
CA VAL A 359 11.97 -2.03 23.79
C VAL A 359 12.76 -3.19 23.21
N ASP A 360 14.06 -3.22 23.44
CA ASP A 360 14.92 -4.36 23.14
C ASP A 360 14.99 -5.30 24.35
N VAL A 361 14.84 -6.60 24.13
CA VAL A 361 14.83 -7.64 25.17
C VAL A 361 16.05 -8.52 25.04
N PHE A 362 16.79 -8.66 26.13
CA PHE A 362 18.04 -9.41 26.21
C PHE A 362 17.93 -10.58 27.19
N GLU A 363 18.45 -11.73 26.77
CA GLU A 363 18.75 -12.89 27.62
C GLU A 363 20.28 -12.96 27.77
N GLY A 364 20.79 -12.56 28.94
CA GLY A 364 22.21 -12.27 29.11
C GLY A 364 22.65 -11.12 28.19
N ASP A 365 23.65 -11.39 27.33
CA ASP A 365 24.18 -10.42 26.36
C ASP A 365 23.49 -10.48 25.00
N LYS A 366 22.65 -11.48 24.75
CA LYS A 366 22.00 -11.69 23.46
C LYS A 366 20.68 -10.92 23.38
N ASN A 367 20.56 -10.02 22.41
CA ASN A 367 19.26 -9.45 22.03
C ASN A 367 18.42 -10.56 21.38
N ILE A 368 17.33 -10.96 22.03
CA ILE A 368 16.47 -12.04 21.57
C ILE A 368 15.22 -11.53 20.86
N ASN A 369 14.78 -10.31 21.17
CA ASN A 369 13.58 -9.73 20.58
C ASN A 369 13.54 -8.21 20.77
N PHE A 370 12.69 -7.55 19.99
CA PHE A 370 12.37 -6.14 20.22
C PHE A 370 10.99 -5.80 19.65
N GLY A 371 10.44 -4.67 20.07
CA GLY A 371 9.27 -4.06 19.46
C GLY A 371 9.03 -2.66 20.01
N TYR A 372 7.87 -2.08 19.69
CA TYR A 372 7.51 -0.73 20.11
C TYR A 372 6.35 -0.79 21.10
N SER A 373 6.50 -0.11 22.23
CA SER A 373 5.43 0.04 23.22
C SER A 373 4.24 0.81 22.64
N PRO A 374 2.99 0.50 23.05
CA PRO A 374 1.80 1.25 22.63
C PRO A 374 1.91 2.76 22.88
N ARG A 375 1.28 3.54 22.00
CA ARG A 375 1.14 5.00 22.09
C ARG A 375 0.05 5.37 23.10
N LYS A 376 0.03 6.67 23.44
CA LYS A 376 -1.02 7.26 24.27
C LYS A 376 -2.42 7.30 23.64
N THR A 377 -2.50 7.19 22.31
CA THR A 377 -3.75 7.14 21.54
C THR A 377 -4.27 5.72 21.36
N ASP A 378 -3.47 4.71 21.69
CA ASP A 378 -3.84 3.32 21.52
C ASP A 378 -4.71 2.83 22.68
N ASP A 379 -5.58 1.85 22.44
CA ASP A 379 -6.49 1.30 23.45
C ASP A 379 -5.72 0.81 24.69
N MET A 380 -6.29 0.98 25.89
CA MET A 380 -5.63 0.63 27.14
C MET A 380 -5.36 -0.89 27.29
N ASN A 381 -5.98 -1.74 26.47
CA ASN A 381 -5.73 -3.18 26.40
C ASN A 381 -4.73 -3.58 25.30
N GLN A 382 -4.14 -2.62 24.60
CA GLN A 382 -3.00 -2.89 23.70
C GLN A 382 -1.70 -2.94 24.50
N PHE A 383 -0.83 -3.89 24.12
CA PHE A 383 0.45 -4.18 24.73
C PHE A 383 1.47 -4.51 23.63
N LEU A 384 2.75 -4.24 23.87
CA LEU A 384 3.80 -4.92 23.13
C LEU A 384 3.86 -6.37 23.63
N GLN A 385 3.42 -7.31 22.80
CA GLN A 385 3.34 -8.73 23.14
C GLN A 385 4.55 -9.50 22.62
N LEU A 386 5.30 -10.16 23.52
CA LEU A 386 6.46 -10.98 23.17
C LEU A 386 6.39 -12.33 23.89
N LYS A 387 6.74 -13.41 23.19
CA LYS A 387 6.96 -14.71 23.83
C LYS A 387 8.31 -14.73 24.52
N LEU A 388 8.31 -15.04 25.81
CA LEU A 388 9.51 -15.20 26.63
C LEU A 388 9.44 -16.53 27.39
N LYS A 389 10.57 -17.06 27.85
CA LYS A 389 10.58 -18.23 28.72
C LYS A 389 10.09 -17.84 30.12
N LYS A 390 9.42 -18.77 30.79
CA LYS A 390 9.07 -18.68 32.21
C LYS A 390 10.32 -18.76 33.08
N GLU A 391 10.23 -18.25 34.30
CA GLU A 391 11.25 -18.39 35.35
C GLU A 391 12.66 -17.99 34.89
N SER A 392 12.74 -16.97 34.02
CA SER A 392 13.96 -16.53 33.35
C SER A 392 14.20 -15.04 33.58
N ASN A 393 15.47 -14.64 33.69
CA ASN A 393 15.83 -13.23 33.89
C ASN A 393 16.04 -12.55 32.53
N TYR A 394 15.37 -11.42 32.34
CA TYR A 394 15.49 -10.61 31.14
C TYR A 394 15.87 -9.18 31.47
N ARG A 395 16.62 -8.59 30.55
CA ARG A 395 17.01 -7.19 30.57
C ARG A 395 16.31 -6.47 29.42
N PHE A 396 15.53 -5.45 29.75
CA PHE A 396 14.74 -4.65 28.83
C PHE A 396 15.43 -3.29 28.68
N VAL A 397 15.84 -2.95 27.46
CA VAL A 397 16.43 -1.66 27.13
C VAL A 397 15.38 -0.85 26.38
N VAL A 398 14.88 0.20 27.05
CA VAL A 398 13.93 1.15 26.48
C VAL A 398 14.68 2.29 25.84
N SER A 399 14.39 2.59 24.58
CA SER A 399 15.02 3.68 23.85
C SER A 399 14.05 4.51 23.02
N ASN A 400 14.30 5.82 22.99
CA ASN A 400 13.65 6.77 22.08
C ASN A 400 14.69 7.86 21.73
N PRO A 401 15.29 7.82 20.53
CA PRO A 401 16.34 8.76 20.14
C PRO A 401 15.89 10.22 20.15
N GLU A 402 14.66 10.51 19.74
CA GLU A 402 14.14 11.87 19.65
C GLU A 402 13.97 12.51 21.03
N LYS A 403 13.58 11.70 22.02
CA LYS A 403 13.44 12.11 23.41
C LYS A 403 14.70 11.87 24.24
N GLN A 404 15.80 11.43 23.61
CA GLN A 404 17.06 11.07 24.26
C GLN A 404 16.89 10.05 25.40
N ILE A 405 15.92 9.15 25.27
CA ILE A 405 15.65 8.13 26.27
C ILE A 405 16.52 6.92 26.00
N LYS A 406 17.23 6.46 27.03
CA LYS A 406 17.90 5.17 27.08
C LYS A 406 17.93 4.68 28.52
N GLN A 407 17.00 3.80 28.89
CA GLN A 407 16.89 3.28 30.25
C GLN A 407 16.81 1.75 30.23
N GLU A 408 17.39 1.11 31.24
CA GLU A 408 17.44 -0.33 31.37
C GLU A 408 16.63 -0.80 32.58
N PHE A 409 15.94 -1.92 32.41
CA PHE A 409 15.16 -2.60 33.44
C PHE A 409 15.53 -4.07 33.45
N THR A 410 15.58 -4.68 34.64
CA THR A 410 15.82 -6.12 34.79
C THR A 410 14.69 -6.72 35.61
N LEU A 411 14.09 -7.79 35.10
CA LEU A 411 13.02 -8.52 35.79
C LEU A 411 13.07 -10.01 35.47
N ALA A 412 12.56 -10.81 36.39
CA ALA A 412 12.35 -12.24 36.20
C ALA A 412 10.92 -12.49 35.71
N THR A 413 10.76 -13.38 34.73
CA THR A 413 9.44 -13.87 34.32
C THR A 413 8.91 -14.88 35.33
N GLU A 414 7.60 -14.87 35.54
CA GLU A 414 6.91 -15.76 36.46
C GLU A 414 6.53 -17.09 35.79
N ASN A 415 6.20 -18.10 36.59
CA ASN A 415 5.63 -19.35 36.11
C ASN A 415 4.12 -19.23 35.84
N LYS A 416 3.77 -18.36 34.90
CA LYS A 416 2.38 -18.07 34.49
C LYS A 416 2.31 -18.00 32.97
N PRO A 417 1.14 -18.23 32.35
CA PRO A 417 1.00 -18.15 30.89
C PRO A 417 1.12 -16.71 30.37
N THR A 418 0.84 -15.70 31.20
CA THR A 418 0.89 -14.28 30.86
C THR A 418 1.51 -13.49 32.01
N GLN A 419 2.20 -12.41 31.69
CA GLN A 419 2.70 -11.44 32.67
C GLN A 419 2.68 -10.03 32.10
N ASP A 420 2.09 -9.11 32.84
CA ASP A 420 2.08 -7.69 32.50
C ASP A 420 3.35 -7.02 33.04
N ILE A 421 4.06 -6.31 32.17
CA ILE A 421 5.34 -5.68 32.45
C ILE A 421 5.19 -4.17 32.20
N GLN A 422 5.22 -3.40 33.28
CA GLN A 422 5.19 -1.94 33.24
C GLN A 422 6.62 -1.40 33.41
N LEU A 423 7.14 -0.76 32.36
CA LEU A 423 8.46 -0.13 32.36
C LEU A 423 8.26 1.38 32.56
N ILE A 424 8.37 1.82 33.82
CA ILE A 424 8.16 3.22 34.20
C ILE A 424 9.49 3.95 34.08
N LEU A 425 9.58 4.87 33.13
CA LEU A 425 10.75 5.72 32.94
C LEU A 425 10.92 6.62 34.16
N THR A 426 12.15 6.71 34.64
CA THR A 426 12.50 7.66 35.68
C THR A 426 12.93 8.96 35.01
N ASN A 427 12.42 10.10 35.46
CA ASN A 427 12.81 11.42 34.95
C ASN A 427 14.35 11.58 34.99
N GLN A 428 15.01 11.38 33.84
CA GLN A 428 16.35 11.91 33.58
C GLN A 428 16.23 13.17 32.72
N LEU A 429 15.49 14.16 33.22
CA LEU A 429 15.80 15.55 32.92
C LEU A 429 16.84 15.97 33.95
N ASN A 430 18.13 15.78 33.63
CA ASN A 430 19.32 16.51 34.13
C ASN A 430 20.57 15.64 34.00
N ASN A 431 21.31 15.81 32.91
CA ASN A 431 22.68 16.35 32.94
C ASN A 431 23.27 16.48 31.53
#